data_AF-A0A4Y2LY01-F1
#
_entry.id   AF-A0A4Y2LY01-F1
#
_cell.length_a   1.000
_cell.length_b   1.000
_cell.length_c   1.000
_cell.angle_alpha   90.00
_cell.angle_beta   90.00
_cell.angle_gamma   90.00
#
_symmetry.space_group_name_H-M   'P 1'
#
loop_
_entity.id
_entity.type
_entity.pdbx_description
1 polymer ?
#
loop_
_entity_poly.entity_id
_entity_poly.type
_entity_poly.pdbx_seq_one_letter_code
_entity_poly.pdbx_strand_id
1 'polypeptide(L)'
;MHEYEFRLVVQSPSPFDAILNDIWQTWGRGMLKQQHVWYAKAHVRFRNKSLETKTIVSVSAVYYDALWFKWVHSLETPHKQWSKTTHGKFLDAVGNVQCPFRKEARLFLKLDERAQVYTFRHSDGTYRLVFELEFGTFSKPLETSPTDKLLDALEPYGRVYEPFRPFPAPPYELNESVTRKPVTCVANFDNLQGGEHVVAHKLDGVFGFVYSYPNCLKEKWEGDLQKRRNGFSLGDGIVFSAEKMPDNTVVLLDVYQVRGIPTAKWCRRSILLNYLTRLRLPEGYRVQQYRCSVIELPRCPFPTDGYVSHNTLTDEITKIKYDYSLDVVYMGGFFWLPGKDKPWLCKRFKSLENNGTLQEGRVYEVSTRTGRMVRERTDRFTGNTWQQIENILEKEPWRGPPIQEVIKVGNTKKKRKTRGK
;
A
#
# COMPACT_ATOMS: atom_id res chain seq x y z
N MET A 1 10.83 -26.07 3.97
CA MET A 1 11.48 -25.72 2.69
C MET A 1 10.64 -24.62 2.06
N HIS A 2 11.19 -23.42 1.89
CA HIS A 2 10.47 -22.27 1.33
C HIS A 2 10.65 -22.23 -0.18
N GLU A 3 9.56 -22.14 -0.93
CA GLU A 3 9.58 -21.99 -2.38
C GLU A 3 8.99 -20.64 -2.78
N TYR A 4 9.70 -19.96 -3.67
CA TYR A 4 9.32 -18.63 -4.14
C TYR A 4 8.79 -18.75 -5.56
N GLU A 5 7.61 -18.19 -5.83
CA GLU A 5 6.98 -18.25 -7.15
C GLU A 5 6.62 -16.87 -7.68
N PHE A 6 7.06 -16.58 -8.89
CA PHE A 6 6.52 -15.50 -9.72
C PHE A 6 5.28 -15.99 -10.45
N ARG A 7 4.21 -15.17 -10.55
CA ARG A 7 3.07 -15.48 -11.43
C ARG A 7 2.61 -14.26 -12.22
N LEU A 8 2.80 -14.31 -13.54
CA LEU A 8 2.05 -13.46 -14.47
C LEU A 8 0.86 -14.24 -14.98
N VAL A 9 -0.36 -13.77 -14.67
CA VAL A 9 -1.61 -14.46 -15.01
C VAL A 9 -2.45 -13.57 -15.90
N VAL A 10 -2.89 -14.11 -17.03
CA VAL A 10 -3.83 -13.43 -17.95
C VAL A 10 -5.01 -14.35 -18.27
N GLN A 11 -6.14 -13.77 -18.66
CA GLN A 11 -7.36 -14.50 -19.00
C GLN A 11 -7.66 -14.48 -20.50
N SER A 12 -8.27 -15.56 -20.98
CA SER A 12 -8.82 -15.64 -22.34
C SER A 12 -10.12 -16.47 -22.35
N PRO A 13 -11.07 -16.13 -23.24
CA PRO A 13 -12.21 -16.99 -23.52
C PRO A 13 -11.84 -18.27 -24.31
N SER A 14 -10.62 -18.36 -24.85
CA SER A 14 -10.17 -19.47 -25.69
C SER A 14 -8.87 -20.10 -25.16
N PRO A 15 -8.62 -21.40 -25.44
CA PRO A 15 -7.34 -22.06 -25.17
C PRO A 15 -6.15 -21.29 -25.76
N PHE A 16 -4.99 -21.38 -25.10
CA PHE A 16 -3.78 -20.59 -25.40
C PHE A 16 -2.72 -21.36 -26.21
N ASP A 17 -3.11 -22.41 -26.94
CA ASP A 17 -2.18 -23.36 -27.56
C ASP A 17 -1.24 -22.69 -28.57
N ALA A 18 -1.73 -21.71 -29.33
CA ALA A 18 -0.93 -20.92 -30.27
C ALA A 18 0.15 -20.08 -29.57
N ILE A 19 -0.16 -19.49 -28.41
CA ILE A 19 0.80 -18.66 -27.66
C ILE A 19 1.89 -19.53 -27.05
N LEU A 20 1.52 -20.71 -26.54
CA LEU A 20 2.51 -21.67 -26.04
C LEU A 20 3.46 -22.11 -27.17
N ASN A 21 2.94 -22.29 -28.38
CA ASN A 21 3.76 -22.56 -29.56
C ASN A 21 4.63 -21.36 -29.94
N ASP A 22 4.12 -20.13 -29.91
CA ASP A 22 4.90 -18.92 -30.19
C ASP A 22 6.03 -18.72 -29.17
N ILE A 23 5.73 -18.91 -27.88
CA ILE A 23 6.75 -18.87 -26.81
C ILE A 23 7.76 -20.00 -27.02
N TRP A 24 7.31 -21.20 -27.38
CA TRP A 24 8.21 -22.33 -27.65
C TRP A 24 9.14 -22.07 -28.82
N GLN A 25 8.62 -21.56 -29.95
CA GLN A 25 9.40 -21.18 -31.13
C GLN A 25 10.39 -20.05 -30.80
N THR A 26 9.97 -19.08 -29.98
CA THR A 26 10.81 -17.94 -29.58
C THR A 26 11.90 -18.34 -28.58
N TRP A 27 11.60 -19.26 -27.66
CA TRP A 27 12.54 -19.72 -26.63
C TRP A 27 13.56 -20.72 -27.19
N GLY A 28 13.17 -21.53 -28.19
CA GLY A 28 14.06 -22.42 -28.93
C GLY A 28 14.65 -23.59 -28.13
N ARG A 29 14.32 -23.74 -26.83
CA ARG A 29 14.90 -24.77 -25.93
C ARG A 29 13.90 -25.44 -24.98
N GLY A 30 12.62 -25.10 -25.06
CA GLY A 30 11.61 -25.61 -24.13
C GLY A 30 11.01 -26.95 -24.55
N MET A 31 10.47 -27.72 -23.60
CA MET A 31 9.72 -28.95 -23.89
C MET A 31 8.23 -28.75 -23.61
N LEU A 32 7.40 -28.84 -24.64
CA LEU A 32 5.94 -28.84 -24.48
C LEU A 32 5.49 -30.19 -23.90
N LYS A 33 4.70 -30.12 -22.84
CA LYS A 33 4.19 -31.30 -22.12
C LYS A 33 2.75 -31.08 -21.69
N GLN A 34 2.03 -32.17 -21.55
CA GLN A 34 0.73 -32.19 -20.90
C GLN A 34 0.84 -32.85 -19.53
N GLN A 35 0.27 -32.21 -18.52
CA GLN A 35 0.20 -32.75 -17.15
C GLN A 35 -1.22 -32.63 -16.61
N HIS A 36 -1.61 -33.62 -15.83
CA HIS A 36 -2.79 -33.54 -14.99
C HIS A 36 -2.37 -33.19 -13.57
N VAL A 37 -2.97 -32.14 -13.01
CA VAL A 37 -2.77 -31.77 -11.61
C VAL A 37 -4.08 -31.92 -10.87
N TRP A 38 -4.03 -32.64 -9.75
CA TRP A 38 -5.17 -32.78 -8.85
C TRP A 38 -5.00 -31.81 -7.69
N TYR A 39 -5.93 -30.89 -7.55
CA TYR A 39 -6.00 -29.93 -6.45
C TYR A 39 -7.14 -30.26 -5.52
N ALA A 40 -6.93 -30.10 -4.22
CA ALA A 40 -8.00 -30.05 -3.24
C ALA A 40 -8.00 -28.76 -2.42
N LYS A 41 -9.18 -28.41 -1.88
CA LYS A 41 -9.32 -27.29 -0.92
C LYS A 41 -8.37 -27.49 0.28
N ALA A 42 -7.89 -26.36 0.83
CA ALA A 42 -6.66 -26.18 1.62
C ALA A 42 -5.32 -26.30 0.86
N HIS A 43 -5.33 -26.18 -0.47
CA HIS A 43 -4.12 -26.22 -1.30
C HIS A 43 -3.28 -27.50 -1.09
N VAL A 44 -3.97 -28.62 -0.87
CA VAL A 44 -3.36 -29.94 -0.94
C VAL A 44 -3.27 -30.34 -2.41
N ARG A 45 -2.12 -30.84 -2.82
CA ARG A 45 -1.85 -31.23 -4.20
C ARG A 45 -1.08 -32.53 -4.26
N PHE A 46 -1.30 -33.27 -5.34
CA PHE A 46 -0.57 -34.49 -5.64
C PHE A 46 0.36 -34.21 -6.84
N ARG A 47 1.68 -34.18 -6.60
CA ARG A 47 2.72 -33.90 -7.60
C ARG A 47 3.76 -35.01 -7.53
N ASN A 48 4.16 -35.58 -8.67
CA ASN A 48 5.22 -36.59 -8.77
C ASN A 48 5.10 -37.76 -7.77
N LYS A 49 3.88 -38.28 -7.57
CA LYS A 49 3.55 -39.37 -6.62
C LYS A 49 3.71 -39.00 -5.13
N SER A 50 3.97 -37.74 -4.82
CA SER A 50 4.02 -37.18 -3.47
C SER A 50 2.80 -36.32 -3.20
N LEU A 51 2.34 -36.35 -1.96
CA LEU A 51 1.35 -35.39 -1.50
C LEU A 51 2.04 -34.19 -0.85
N GLU A 52 1.64 -32.99 -1.22
CA GLU A 52 2.16 -31.75 -0.69
C GLU A 52 1.04 -30.86 -0.18
N THR A 53 1.30 -30.15 0.92
CA THR A 53 0.49 -29.00 1.33
C THR A 53 1.21 -27.72 0.95
N LYS A 54 0.52 -26.83 0.22
CA LYS A 54 0.99 -25.48 -0.06
C LYS A 54 0.38 -24.50 0.94
N THR A 55 1.21 -23.72 1.61
CA THR A 55 0.75 -22.60 2.44
C THR A 55 1.25 -21.31 1.82
N ILE A 56 0.35 -20.41 1.44
CA ILE A 56 0.74 -19.08 0.95
C ILE A 56 1.18 -18.26 2.17
N VAL A 57 2.44 -17.83 2.19
CA VAL A 57 3.03 -17.04 3.27
C VAL A 57 2.76 -15.55 3.03
N SER A 58 2.99 -15.08 1.81
CA SER A 58 2.69 -13.70 1.42
C SER A 58 2.41 -13.56 -0.06
N VAL A 59 1.71 -12.49 -0.41
CA VAL A 59 1.38 -12.13 -1.79
C VAL A 59 1.64 -10.64 -1.95
N SER A 60 2.38 -10.26 -3.00
CA SER A 60 2.71 -8.88 -3.27
C SER A 60 2.60 -8.56 -4.76
N ALA A 61 2.29 -7.32 -5.11
CA ALA A 61 2.37 -6.82 -6.47
C ALA A 61 3.75 -6.23 -6.72
N VAL A 62 4.38 -6.57 -7.84
CA VAL A 62 5.73 -6.13 -8.17
C VAL A 62 5.71 -5.49 -9.55
N TYR A 63 6.44 -4.40 -9.69
CA TYR A 63 6.67 -3.73 -10.97
C TYR A 63 8.10 -3.97 -11.46
N TYR A 64 8.24 -4.56 -12.64
CA TYR A 64 9.51 -4.77 -13.34
C TYR A 64 9.28 -4.64 -14.85
N ASP A 65 10.20 -3.98 -15.54
CA ASP A 65 10.19 -3.78 -16.99
C ASP A 65 8.80 -3.47 -17.60
N ALA A 66 8.18 -2.39 -17.11
CA ALA A 66 6.86 -1.93 -17.54
C ALA A 66 5.69 -2.89 -17.27
N LEU A 67 5.89 -3.94 -16.45
CA LEU A 67 4.88 -4.94 -16.13
C LEU A 67 4.61 -5.03 -14.65
N TRP A 68 3.33 -5.17 -14.32
CA TRP A 68 2.86 -5.56 -13.00
C TRP A 68 2.59 -7.05 -12.96
N PHE A 69 3.11 -7.72 -11.94
CA PHE A 69 2.86 -9.15 -11.73
C PHE A 69 2.66 -9.46 -10.25
N LYS A 70 2.12 -10.66 -10.01
CA LYS A 70 1.84 -11.18 -8.68
C LYS A 70 3.01 -12.01 -8.21
N TRP A 71 3.66 -11.56 -7.15
CA TRP A 71 4.63 -12.34 -6.38
C TRP A 71 3.89 -13.20 -5.35
N VAL A 72 4.13 -14.51 -5.34
CA VAL A 72 3.57 -15.44 -4.36
C VAL A 72 4.71 -16.13 -3.63
N HIS A 73 4.82 -15.88 -2.33
CA HIS A 73 5.68 -16.66 -1.46
C HIS A 73 4.86 -17.78 -0.83
N SER A 74 5.31 -19.03 -0.99
CA SER A 74 4.66 -20.18 -0.40
C SER A 74 5.61 -21.14 0.29
N LEU A 75 5.11 -21.81 1.32
CA LEU A 75 5.77 -22.94 1.95
C LEU A 75 5.17 -24.22 1.41
N GLU A 76 6.00 -25.06 0.80
CA GLU A 76 5.61 -26.38 0.32
C GLU A 76 6.08 -27.43 1.31
N THR A 77 5.14 -28.23 1.83
CA THR A 77 5.43 -29.30 2.78
C THR A 77 5.08 -30.64 2.16
N PRO A 78 6.08 -31.43 1.72
CA PRO A 78 5.85 -32.79 1.23
C PRO A 78 5.54 -33.72 2.41
N HIS A 79 4.52 -34.55 2.25
CA HIS A 79 4.12 -35.56 3.22
C HIS A 79 4.55 -36.92 2.70
N LYS A 80 5.60 -37.49 3.31
CA LYS A 80 6.03 -38.87 3.03
C LYS A 80 4.98 -39.90 3.45
N GLN A 81 4.18 -39.58 4.47
CA GLN A 81 3.06 -40.40 4.96
C GLN A 81 1.89 -39.49 5.35
N TRP A 82 0.68 -39.95 5.06
CA TRP A 82 -0.55 -39.23 5.40
C TRP A 82 -0.92 -39.47 6.88
N SER A 83 -0.50 -38.56 7.77
CA SER A 83 -0.77 -38.69 9.21
C SER A 83 -2.24 -38.45 9.56
N LYS A 84 -2.70 -38.95 10.73
CA LYS A 84 -4.04 -38.61 11.28
C LYS A 84 -4.25 -37.10 11.41
N THR A 85 -3.22 -36.35 11.79
CA THR A 85 -3.27 -34.89 11.91
C THR A 85 -3.45 -34.20 10.56
N THR A 86 -2.71 -34.64 9.54
CA THR A 86 -2.87 -34.17 8.15
C THR A 86 -4.27 -34.52 7.63
N HIS A 87 -4.77 -35.71 7.97
CA HIS A 87 -6.13 -36.16 7.63
C HIS A 87 -7.21 -35.29 8.27
N GLY A 88 -7.12 -35.01 9.57
CA GLY A 88 -8.06 -34.14 10.28
C GLY A 88 -8.13 -32.76 9.65
N LYS A 89 -6.97 -32.09 9.45
CA LYS A 89 -6.91 -30.77 8.81
C LYS A 89 -7.49 -30.75 7.40
N PHE A 90 -7.28 -31.82 6.64
CA PHE A 90 -7.86 -31.96 5.31
C PHE A 90 -9.38 -32.08 5.40
N LEU A 91 -9.90 -33.00 6.24
CA LEU A 91 -11.34 -33.18 6.45
C LEU A 91 -12.01 -31.89 6.95
N ASP A 92 -11.39 -31.15 7.86
CA ASP A 92 -11.91 -29.86 8.33
C ASP A 92 -12.05 -28.85 7.18
N ALA A 93 -11.08 -28.84 6.25
CA ALA A 93 -11.10 -27.93 5.11
C ALA A 93 -12.06 -28.34 3.99
N VAL A 94 -12.39 -29.63 3.89
CA VAL A 94 -13.15 -30.19 2.76
C VAL A 94 -14.47 -30.83 3.13
N GLY A 95 -14.79 -30.96 4.41
CA GLY A 95 -15.90 -31.78 4.92
C GLY A 95 -17.27 -31.41 4.37
N ASN A 96 -17.42 -30.18 3.87
CA ASN A 96 -18.65 -29.67 3.25
C ASN A 96 -18.59 -29.63 1.72
N VAL A 97 -17.65 -30.32 1.08
CA VAL A 97 -17.46 -30.30 -0.38
C VAL A 97 -17.69 -31.69 -0.95
N GLN A 98 -18.72 -31.84 -1.78
CA GLN A 98 -19.13 -33.13 -2.38
C GLN A 98 -18.00 -33.83 -3.15
N CYS A 99 -17.15 -33.06 -3.83
CA CYS A 99 -15.90 -33.55 -4.39
C CYS A 99 -14.81 -32.49 -4.18
N PRO A 100 -13.86 -32.69 -3.25
CA PRO A 100 -12.86 -31.68 -2.96
C PRO A 100 -11.76 -31.64 -4.01
N PHE A 101 -11.63 -32.70 -4.81
CA PHE A 101 -10.61 -32.82 -5.83
C PHE A 101 -11.07 -32.23 -7.16
N ARG A 102 -10.29 -31.30 -7.70
CA ARG A 102 -10.42 -30.78 -9.05
C ARG A 102 -9.24 -31.27 -9.89
N LYS A 103 -9.55 -31.92 -11.01
CA LYS A 103 -8.57 -32.29 -12.03
C LYS A 103 -8.39 -31.12 -12.98
N GLU A 104 -7.20 -30.55 -13.02
CA GLU A 104 -6.81 -29.56 -14.01
C GLU A 104 -5.93 -30.23 -15.06
N ALA A 105 -6.37 -30.21 -16.32
CA ALA A 105 -5.51 -30.52 -17.45
C ALA A 105 -4.70 -29.27 -17.78
N ARG A 106 -3.37 -29.37 -17.70
CA ARG A 106 -2.44 -28.29 -17.99
C ARG A 106 -1.61 -28.64 -19.20
N LEU A 107 -1.61 -27.76 -20.18
CA LEU A 107 -0.57 -27.73 -21.20
C LEU A 107 0.52 -26.79 -20.69
N PHE A 108 1.75 -27.28 -20.60
CA PHE A 108 2.86 -26.48 -20.08
C PHE A 108 4.11 -26.61 -20.95
N LEU A 109 4.85 -25.52 -21.01
CA LEU A 109 6.15 -25.39 -21.60
C LEU A 109 7.15 -25.20 -20.47
N LYS A 110 7.99 -26.21 -20.23
CA LYS A 110 9.11 -26.08 -19.30
C LYS A 110 10.23 -25.34 -20.02
N LEU A 111 10.61 -24.17 -19.51
CA LEU A 111 11.64 -23.32 -20.10
C LEU A 111 13.03 -23.77 -19.65
N ASP A 112 13.17 -24.05 -18.35
CA ASP A 112 14.34 -24.66 -17.71
C ASP A 112 13.95 -25.28 -16.35
N GLU A 113 14.92 -25.55 -15.47
CA GLU A 113 14.67 -26.14 -14.15
C GLU A 113 13.83 -25.27 -13.21
N ARG A 114 13.81 -23.95 -13.43
CA ARG A 114 13.21 -22.95 -12.54
C ARG A 114 11.97 -22.31 -13.16
N ALA A 115 11.85 -22.24 -14.49
CA ALA A 115 10.76 -21.52 -15.15
C ALA A 115 9.89 -22.41 -16.03
N GLN A 116 8.58 -22.13 -16.01
CA GLN A 116 7.60 -22.75 -16.89
C GLN A 116 6.45 -21.81 -17.24
N VAL A 117 5.87 -22.00 -18.43
CA VAL A 117 4.60 -21.38 -18.81
C VAL A 117 3.55 -22.47 -18.87
N TYR A 118 2.37 -22.26 -18.31
CA TYR A 118 1.28 -23.21 -18.45
C TYR A 118 -0.07 -22.53 -18.62
N THR A 119 -0.96 -23.24 -19.30
CA THR A 119 -2.37 -22.86 -19.41
C THR A 119 -3.26 -23.90 -18.75
N PHE A 120 -4.37 -23.45 -18.17
CA PHE A 120 -5.41 -24.32 -17.65
C PHE A 120 -6.79 -23.67 -17.74
N ARG A 121 -7.83 -24.51 -17.84
CA ARG A 121 -9.23 -24.07 -17.82
C ARG A 121 -9.71 -23.92 -16.38
N HIS A 122 -10.27 -22.76 -16.05
CA HIS A 122 -10.89 -22.45 -14.78
C HIS A 122 -12.35 -22.92 -14.74
N SER A 123 -12.96 -22.96 -13.54
CA SER A 123 -14.33 -23.47 -13.35
C SER A 123 -15.42 -22.61 -14.00
N ASP A 124 -15.13 -21.36 -14.29
CA ASP A 124 -16.02 -20.43 -15.01
C ASP A 124 -15.92 -20.57 -16.54
N GLY A 125 -15.13 -21.54 -17.03
CA GLY A 125 -14.93 -21.78 -18.45
C GLY A 125 -13.82 -20.93 -19.08
N THR A 126 -13.27 -19.93 -18.37
CA THR A 126 -12.14 -19.12 -18.83
C THR A 126 -10.83 -19.91 -18.79
N TYR A 127 -9.91 -19.56 -19.66
CA TYR A 127 -8.54 -20.09 -19.64
C TYR A 127 -7.63 -19.09 -18.94
N ARG A 128 -6.67 -19.60 -18.17
CA ARG A 128 -5.60 -18.82 -17.56
C ARG A 128 -4.27 -19.23 -18.16
N LEU A 129 -3.51 -18.27 -18.66
CA LEU A 129 -2.11 -18.46 -19.01
C LEU A 129 -1.26 -17.93 -17.84
N VAL A 130 -0.32 -18.74 -17.39
CA VAL A 130 0.54 -18.47 -16.24
C VAL A 130 2.00 -18.64 -16.64
N PHE A 131 2.81 -17.60 -16.52
CA PHE A 131 4.26 -17.77 -16.42
C PHE A 131 4.61 -17.92 -14.93
N GLU A 132 5.29 -19.01 -14.61
CA GLU A 132 5.71 -19.39 -13.26
C GLU A 132 7.23 -19.54 -13.21
N LEU A 133 7.88 -18.79 -12.31
CA LEU A 133 9.31 -18.92 -12.01
C LEU A 133 9.46 -19.34 -10.55
N GLU A 134 9.94 -20.56 -10.33
CA GLU A 134 10.32 -21.15 -9.05
C GLU A 134 11.76 -20.71 -8.70
N PHE A 135 11.91 -19.82 -7.72
CA PHE A 135 13.21 -19.36 -7.25
C PHE A 135 13.66 -20.15 -6.02
N GLY A 136 14.28 -21.30 -6.27
CA GLY A 136 15.05 -22.09 -5.30
C GLY A 136 14.31 -22.57 -4.05
N THR A 137 15.03 -23.35 -3.24
CA THR A 137 14.57 -23.83 -1.94
C THR A 137 15.41 -23.21 -0.84
N PHE A 138 14.78 -22.45 0.05
CA PHE A 138 15.49 -21.82 1.16
C PHE A 138 15.19 -22.53 2.48
N SER A 139 16.24 -22.67 3.31
CA SER A 139 16.16 -23.27 4.64
C SER A 139 15.48 -22.35 5.67
N LYS A 140 15.51 -21.04 5.43
CA LYS A 140 14.82 -20.00 6.19
C LYS A 140 14.03 -19.08 5.23
N PRO A 141 12.98 -18.38 5.70
CA PRO A 141 12.41 -17.27 4.95
C PRO A 141 13.51 -16.26 4.60
N LEU A 142 13.42 -15.62 3.44
CA LEU A 142 14.31 -14.51 3.09
C LEU A 142 14.06 -13.38 4.11
N GLU A 143 14.99 -13.22 5.06
CA GLU A 143 14.95 -12.18 6.10
C GLU A 143 15.18 -10.78 5.49
N THR A 144 15.90 -10.73 4.36
CA THR A 144 16.12 -9.54 3.53
C THR A 144 15.76 -9.85 2.08
N SER A 145 15.06 -8.92 1.43
CA SER A 145 14.67 -9.10 0.04
C SER A 145 15.90 -9.04 -0.88
N PRO A 146 16.17 -10.06 -1.71
CA PRO A 146 17.21 -9.97 -2.74
C PRO A 146 16.70 -9.13 -3.90
N THR A 147 16.69 -7.81 -3.75
CA THR A 147 16.00 -6.88 -4.65
C THR A 147 16.55 -6.89 -6.07
N ASP A 148 17.87 -6.88 -6.25
CA ASP A 148 18.47 -6.87 -7.58
C ASP A 148 18.62 -8.30 -8.12
N LYS A 149 19.16 -9.22 -7.31
CA LYS A 149 19.36 -10.63 -7.72
C LYS A 149 18.09 -11.37 -8.14
N LEU A 150 16.91 -11.00 -7.60
CA LEU A 150 15.62 -11.58 -8.02
C LEU A 150 15.10 -10.97 -9.31
N LEU A 151 15.36 -9.69 -9.55
CA LEU A 151 15.00 -9.02 -10.80
C LEU A 151 15.96 -9.42 -11.92
N ASP A 152 17.25 -9.58 -11.62
CA ASP A 152 18.25 -10.16 -12.53
C ASP A 152 17.86 -11.58 -12.95
N ALA A 153 17.23 -12.34 -12.06
CA ALA A 153 16.71 -13.67 -12.39
C ALA A 153 15.54 -13.63 -13.40
N LEU A 154 14.88 -12.48 -13.59
CA LEU A 154 13.83 -12.31 -14.60
C LEU A 154 14.37 -11.88 -15.96
N GLU A 155 15.56 -11.26 -16.01
CA GLU A 155 16.16 -10.72 -17.24
C GLU A 155 16.25 -11.77 -18.38
N PRO A 156 16.66 -13.03 -18.13
CA PRO A 156 16.73 -14.05 -19.18
C PRO A 156 15.36 -14.38 -19.81
N TYR A 157 14.26 -14.15 -19.10
CA TYR A 157 12.91 -14.47 -19.55
C TYR A 157 12.19 -13.29 -20.21
N GLY A 158 12.93 -12.21 -20.52
CA GLY A 158 12.49 -11.02 -21.24
C GLY A 158 11.40 -11.27 -22.30
N ARG A 159 11.74 -12.14 -23.24
CA ARG A 159 10.92 -12.45 -24.41
C ARG A 159 9.71 -13.34 -24.11
N VAL A 160 9.68 -13.97 -22.94
CA VAL A 160 8.62 -14.91 -22.55
C VAL A 160 7.39 -14.18 -22.03
N TYR A 161 7.56 -13.02 -21.39
CA TYR A 161 6.44 -12.24 -20.86
C TYR A 161 5.85 -11.25 -21.87
N GLU A 162 6.56 -10.92 -22.96
CA GLU A 162 6.05 -10.05 -24.04
C GLU A 162 4.68 -10.51 -24.60
N PRO A 163 4.46 -11.80 -24.92
CA PRO A 163 3.18 -12.28 -25.45
C PRO A 163 2.01 -12.18 -24.46
N PHE A 164 2.25 -11.90 -23.18
CA PHE A 164 1.18 -11.76 -22.19
C PHE A 164 0.53 -10.37 -22.23
N ARG A 165 1.24 -9.34 -22.72
CA ARG A 165 0.79 -7.93 -22.72
C ARG A 165 -0.58 -7.67 -23.36
N PRO A 166 -0.97 -8.34 -24.46
CA PRO A 166 -2.25 -8.08 -25.11
C PRO A 166 -3.48 -8.62 -24.36
N PHE A 167 -3.29 -9.51 -23.38
CA PHE A 167 -4.41 -10.22 -22.77
C PHE A 167 -5.00 -9.47 -21.57
N PRO A 168 -6.33 -9.53 -21.41
CA PRO A 168 -6.96 -8.95 -20.24
C PRO A 168 -6.47 -9.69 -18.99
N ALA A 169 -6.01 -8.93 -18.02
CA ALA A 169 -5.63 -9.51 -16.74
C ALA A 169 -6.89 -9.84 -15.91
N PRO A 170 -6.82 -10.80 -14.97
CA PRO A 170 -7.98 -11.33 -14.27
C PRO A 170 -8.79 -10.27 -13.50
N PRO A 171 -10.09 -10.53 -13.25
CA PRO A 171 -10.91 -9.76 -12.33
C PRO A 171 -10.22 -9.59 -10.98
N TYR A 172 -10.46 -8.44 -10.38
CA TYR A 172 -9.89 -8.07 -9.10
C TYR A 172 -10.91 -7.26 -8.30
N GLU A 173 -10.69 -7.22 -7.00
CA GLU A 173 -11.38 -6.31 -6.10
C GLU A 173 -10.34 -5.38 -5.47
N LEU A 174 -10.56 -4.07 -5.52
CA LEU A 174 -9.70 -3.14 -4.81
C LEU A 174 -10.13 -3.08 -3.36
N ASN A 175 -9.14 -3.17 -2.46
CA ASN A 175 -9.40 -2.90 -1.08
C ASN A 175 -9.56 -1.39 -0.90
N GLU A 176 -10.79 -0.94 -0.68
CA GLU A 176 -11.13 0.47 -0.50
C GLU A 176 -10.88 1.01 0.92
N SER A 177 -10.44 0.18 1.86
CA SER A 177 -10.09 0.55 3.24
C SER A 177 -8.57 0.71 3.44
N VAL A 178 -7.86 1.11 2.38
CA VAL A 178 -6.41 1.41 2.45
C VAL A 178 -6.16 2.49 3.50
N THR A 179 -5.25 2.20 4.42
CA THR A 179 -4.80 3.16 5.42
C THR A 179 -3.50 3.80 4.99
N ARG A 180 -3.34 5.08 5.34
CA ARG A 180 -2.12 5.85 5.09
C ARG A 180 -0.93 5.18 5.77
N LYS A 181 0.20 5.05 5.07
CA LYS A 181 1.47 4.61 5.67
C LYS A 181 1.89 5.57 6.79
N PRO A 182 2.39 5.06 7.92
CA PRO A 182 2.91 5.91 8.98
C PRO A 182 4.09 6.74 8.46
N VAL A 183 4.17 7.99 8.92
CA VAL A 183 5.26 8.90 8.55
C VAL A 183 5.97 9.38 9.80
N THR A 184 7.27 9.08 9.89
CA THR A 184 8.11 9.44 11.04
C THR A 184 8.76 10.80 10.81
N CYS A 185 8.67 11.71 11.78
CA CYS A 185 9.35 13.01 11.67
C CYS A 185 10.80 12.89 12.17
N VAL A 186 11.77 13.39 11.42
CA VAL A 186 13.20 13.39 11.75
C VAL A 186 13.76 14.81 11.69
N ALA A 187 14.85 15.08 12.43
CA ALA A 187 15.45 16.41 12.50
C ALA A 187 16.20 16.79 11.21
N ASN A 188 16.88 15.84 10.61
CA ASN A 188 17.58 15.99 9.34
C ASN A 188 17.66 14.65 8.60
N PHE A 189 18.32 14.67 7.45
CA PHE A 189 18.49 13.52 6.57
C PHE A 189 19.95 13.03 6.56
N ASP A 190 20.71 13.29 7.62
CA ASP A 190 22.15 13.02 7.67
C ASP A 190 22.48 11.52 7.53
N ASN A 191 21.49 10.66 7.82
CA ASN A 191 21.58 9.21 7.69
C ASN A 191 21.09 8.67 6.32
N LEU A 192 20.81 9.51 5.32
CA LEU A 192 20.52 9.05 3.96
C LEU A 192 21.81 8.58 3.25
N GLN A 193 22.40 7.48 3.71
CA GLN A 193 23.53 6.85 3.03
C GLN A 193 23.07 5.64 2.21
N GLY A 194 23.76 5.36 1.09
CA GLY A 194 23.67 4.06 0.40
C GLY A 194 22.67 3.91 -0.74
N GLY A 195 22.11 4.99 -1.32
CA GLY A 195 21.20 4.88 -2.49
C GLY A 195 19.85 4.19 -2.20
N GLU A 196 19.62 3.80 -0.95
CA GLU A 196 18.42 3.14 -0.46
C GLU A 196 17.23 4.09 -0.32
N HIS A 197 17.47 5.39 -0.39
CA HIS A 197 16.45 6.40 -0.19
C HIS A 197 16.14 7.17 -1.48
N VAL A 198 14.88 7.56 -1.61
CA VAL A 198 14.46 8.59 -2.55
C VAL A 198 13.74 9.70 -1.81
N VAL A 199 14.03 10.94 -2.19
CA VAL A 199 13.51 12.15 -1.56
C VAL A 199 12.57 12.91 -2.48
N ALA A 200 11.66 13.65 -1.89
CA ALA A 200 10.66 14.47 -2.58
C ALA A 200 10.33 15.70 -1.72
N HIS A 201 9.80 16.75 -2.34
CA HIS A 201 9.17 17.86 -1.61
C HIS A 201 7.99 17.34 -0.79
N LYS A 202 7.90 17.75 0.48
CA LYS A 202 6.70 17.50 1.28
C LYS A 202 5.65 18.53 0.85
N LEU A 203 4.64 18.08 0.12
CA LEU A 203 3.54 18.95 -0.26
C LEU A 203 2.72 19.38 0.97
N ASP A 204 2.03 20.50 0.83
CA ASP A 204 1.09 21.02 1.82
C ASP A 204 -0.33 21.15 1.22
N GLY A 205 -0.96 20.00 1.02
CA GLY A 205 -2.34 19.85 0.56
C GLY A 205 -3.11 18.82 1.38
N VAL A 206 -4.24 18.36 0.81
CA VAL A 206 -5.11 17.38 1.47
C VAL A 206 -4.74 15.98 0.98
N PHE A 207 -4.32 15.11 1.90
CA PHE A 207 -3.99 13.73 1.58
C PHE A 207 -5.25 12.92 1.20
N GLY A 208 -5.08 11.95 0.32
CA GLY A 208 -6.13 11.02 -0.05
C GLY A 208 -5.64 9.85 -0.89
N PHE A 209 -6.59 9.10 -1.42
CA PHE A 209 -6.36 7.97 -2.31
C PHE A 209 -7.09 8.15 -3.64
N VAL A 210 -6.43 7.72 -4.73
CA VAL A 210 -7.02 7.65 -6.06
C VAL A 210 -7.07 6.18 -6.47
N TYR A 211 -8.28 5.66 -6.67
CA TYR A 211 -8.57 4.32 -7.14
C TYR A 211 -8.80 4.38 -8.64
N SER A 212 -7.91 3.75 -9.38
CA SER A 212 -7.95 3.69 -10.84
C SER A 212 -8.55 2.37 -11.30
N TYR A 213 -9.67 2.45 -12.00
CA TYR A 213 -10.38 1.34 -12.63
C TYR A 213 -10.18 1.40 -14.16
N PRO A 214 -10.68 0.42 -14.96
CA PRO A 214 -10.47 0.44 -16.42
C PRO A 214 -10.98 1.71 -17.11
N ASN A 215 -12.05 2.32 -16.58
CA ASN A 215 -12.76 3.42 -17.23
C ASN A 215 -13.15 4.56 -16.28
N CYS A 216 -12.69 4.55 -15.03
CA CYS A 216 -12.93 5.65 -14.11
C CYS A 216 -11.84 5.79 -13.05
N LEU A 217 -11.76 7.00 -12.51
CA LEU A 217 -11.01 7.33 -11.31
C LEU A 217 -11.99 7.64 -10.19
N LYS A 218 -11.78 7.04 -9.03
CA LYS A 218 -12.48 7.38 -7.79
C LYS A 218 -11.47 8.00 -6.83
N GLU A 219 -11.72 9.22 -6.38
CA GLU A 219 -10.89 9.95 -5.42
C GLU A 219 -11.56 9.90 -4.05
N LYS A 220 -10.78 9.63 -3.00
CA LYS A 220 -11.21 9.73 -1.60
C LYS A 220 -10.21 10.58 -0.83
N TRP A 221 -10.67 11.70 -0.28
CA TRP A 221 -9.83 12.65 0.44
C TRP A 221 -10.07 12.56 1.95
N GLU A 222 -9.05 12.86 2.76
CA GLU A 222 -9.25 13.13 4.18
C GLU A 222 -10.31 14.25 4.35
N GLY A 223 -11.27 14.07 5.26
CA GLY A 223 -12.44 14.98 5.39
C GLY A 223 -13.68 14.62 4.56
N ASP A 224 -13.79 13.35 4.14
CA ASP A 224 -14.98 12.71 3.52
C ASP A 224 -15.41 13.21 2.13
N LEU A 225 -14.58 13.97 1.42
CA LEU A 225 -14.87 14.31 0.02
C LEU A 225 -14.60 13.11 -0.91
N GLN A 226 -15.64 12.61 -1.58
CA GLN A 226 -15.52 11.61 -2.63
C GLN A 226 -15.83 12.21 -4.00
N LYS A 227 -14.98 11.94 -5.00
CA LYS A 227 -15.19 12.37 -6.38
C LYS A 227 -15.02 11.19 -7.33
N ARG A 228 -15.84 11.13 -8.36
CA ARG A 228 -15.72 10.14 -9.44
C ARG A 228 -15.53 10.86 -10.78
N ARG A 229 -14.52 10.47 -11.54
CA ARG A 229 -14.29 10.92 -12.92
C ARG A 229 -14.41 9.72 -13.85
N ASN A 230 -15.36 9.76 -14.77
CA ASN A 230 -15.55 8.70 -15.77
C ASN A 230 -14.74 9.01 -17.04
N GLY A 231 -14.39 7.98 -17.80
CA GLY A 231 -13.67 8.11 -19.08
C GLY A 231 -12.15 8.21 -18.96
N PHE A 232 -11.59 8.18 -17.75
CA PHE A 232 -10.15 8.26 -17.51
C PHE A 232 -9.66 7.07 -16.67
N SER A 233 -8.45 6.61 -16.95
CA SER A 233 -7.75 5.58 -16.19
C SER A 233 -6.26 5.93 -16.08
N LEU A 234 -5.68 5.68 -14.91
CA LEU A 234 -4.24 5.77 -14.62
C LEU A 234 -3.60 4.35 -14.59
N GLY A 235 -4.28 3.38 -15.21
CA GLY A 235 -3.95 1.97 -15.14
C GLY A 235 -5.05 1.17 -14.44
N ASP A 236 -5.26 -0.06 -14.89
CA ASP A 236 -6.35 -0.91 -14.43
C ASP A 236 -6.07 -1.55 -13.07
N GLY A 237 -6.84 -1.15 -12.05
CA GLY A 237 -6.84 -1.74 -10.72
C GLY A 237 -5.76 -1.20 -9.82
N ILE A 238 -5.43 0.08 -9.90
CA ILE A 238 -4.27 0.65 -9.18
C ILE A 238 -4.75 1.63 -8.12
N VAL A 239 -4.24 1.49 -6.90
CA VAL A 239 -4.52 2.42 -5.81
C VAL A 239 -3.30 3.28 -5.56
N PHE A 240 -3.46 4.58 -5.78
CA PHE A 240 -2.44 5.58 -5.52
C PHE A 240 -2.73 6.30 -4.21
N SER A 241 -1.70 6.58 -3.41
CA SER A 241 -1.80 7.71 -2.49
C SER A 241 -1.58 9.01 -3.27
N ALA A 242 -2.30 10.05 -2.90
CA ALA A 242 -2.25 11.33 -3.57
C ALA A 242 -2.38 12.49 -2.58
N GLU A 243 -2.04 13.68 -3.05
CA GLU A 243 -2.28 14.93 -2.33
C GLU A 243 -2.98 15.93 -3.25
N LYS A 244 -4.08 16.51 -2.76
CA LYS A 244 -4.87 17.50 -3.48
C LYS A 244 -4.41 18.90 -3.09
N MET A 245 -3.93 19.65 -4.08
CA MET A 245 -3.41 21.01 -3.92
C MET A 245 -4.55 22.04 -3.88
N PRO A 246 -4.30 23.27 -3.38
CA PRO A 246 -5.31 24.33 -3.30
C PRO A 246 -5.95 24.70 -4.65
N ASP A 247 -5.22 24.59 -5.75
CA ASP A 247 -5.69 24.80 -7.12
C ASP A 247 -6.52 23.62 -7.68
N ASN A 248 -6.83 22.62 -6.85
CA ASN A 248 -7.45 21.34 -7.18
C ASN A 248 -6.59 20.38 -8.02
N THR A 249 -5.30 20.67 -8.24
CA THR A 249 -4.39 19.71 -8.86
C THR A 249 -4.19 18.50 -7.93
N VAL A 250 -4.29 17.29 -8.48
CA VAL A 250 -4.06 16.02 -7.77
C VAL A 250 -2.64 15.54 -8.07
N VAL A 251 -1.79 15.47 -7.03
CA VAL A 251 -0.42 14.96 -7.16
C VAL A 251 -0.36 13.52 -6.65
N LEU A 252 -0.05 12.57 -7.53
CA LEU A 252 0.13 11.16 -7.19
C LEU A 252 1.49 10.96 -6.52
N LEU A 253 1.49 10.33 -5.35
CA LEU A 253 2.68 10.18 -4.49
C LEU A 253 3.29 8.78 -4.57
N ASP A 254 2.48 7.72 -4.48
CA ASP A 254 2.95 6.34 -4.39
C ASP A 254 1.85 5.37 -4.85
N VAL A 255 2.21 4.12 -5.13
CA VAL A 255 1.29 3.03 -5.43
C VAL A 255 1.21 2.10 -4.23
N TYR A 256 0.00 1.93 -3.68
CA TYR A 256 -0.23 1.07 -2.51
C TYR A 256 -0.63 -0.34 -2.92
N GLN A 257 -1.45 -0.45 -3.96
CA GLN A 257 -2.01 -1.72 -4.40
C GLN A 257 -2.13 -1.77 -5.92
N VAL A 258 -2.01 -2.98 -6.45
CA VAL A 258 -2.34 -3.31 -7.83
C VAL A 258 -3.20 -4.55 -7.83
N ARG A 259 -4.38 -4.45 -8.43
CA ARG A 259 -5.41 -5.48 -8.53
C ARG A 259 -5.75 -6.10 -7.17
N GLY A 260 -5.89 -5.26 -6.14
CA GLY A 260 -6.20 -5.65 -4.76
C GLY A 260 -5.03 -6.21 -3.96
N ILE A 261 -3.83 -6.31 -4.56
CA ILE A 261 -2.64 -6.87 -3.92
C ILE A 261 -1.73 -5.72 -3.49
N PRO A 262 -1.27 -5.67 -2.22
CA PRO A 262 -0.30 -4.69 -1.77
C PRO A 262 1.01 -4.74 -2.56
N THR A 263 1.55 -3.58 -2.91
CA THR A 263 2.86 -3.50 -3.58
C THR A 263 3.97 -4.04 -2.69
N ALA A 264 4.93 -4.75 -3.26
CA ALA A 264 6.10 -5.24 -2.55
C ALA A 264 6.99 -4.08 -2.10
N LYS A 265 7.41 -4.10 -0.83
CA LYS A 265 8.29 -3.08 -0.24
C LYS A 265 9.56 -2.84 -1.06
N TRP A 266 10.18 -3.93 -1.49
CA TRP A 266 11.45 -3.93 -2.20
C TRP A 266 11.36 -3.45 -3.66
N CYS A 267 10.16 -3.37 -4.26
CA CYS A 267 10.02 -2.80 -5.61
C CYS A 267 9.77 -1.28 -5.60
N ARG A 268 9.86 -0.64 -4.42
CA ARG A 268 9.51 0.78 -4.23
C ARG A 268 10.35 1.72 -5.10
N ARG A 269 11.64 1.46 -5.28
CA ARG A 269 12.51 2.26 -6.15
C ARG A 269 11.98 2.29 -7.59
N SER A 270 11.66 1.11 -8.15
CA SER A 270 11.09 0.98 -9.49
C SER A 270 9.72 1.66 -9.62
N ILE A 271 8.89 1.62 -8.57
CA ILE A 271 7.60 2.32 -8.55
C ILE A 271 7.82 3.84 -8.61
N LEU A 272 8.60 4.38 -7.67
CA LEU A 272 8.72 5.83 -7.47
C LEU A 272 9.51 6.54 -8.58
N LEU A 273 10.57 5.89 -9.09
CA LEU A 273 11.44 6.49 -10.11
C LEU A 273 11.06 6.12 -11.54
N ASN A 274 10.50 4.92 -11.79
CA ASN A 274 10.26 4.43 -13.14
C ASN A 274 8.77 4.34 -13.51
N TYR A 275 7.92 3.79 -12.64
CA TYR A 275 6.50 3.62 -12.97
C TYR A 275 5.77 4.97 -12.98
N LEU A 276 5.82 5.72 -11.88
CA LEU A 276 5.08 6.97 -11.75
C LEU A 276 5.46 7.98 -12.84
N THR A 277 6.74 8.08 -13.18
CA THR A 277 7.27 9.04 -14.16
C THR A 277 6.84 8.74 -15.60
N ARG A 278 6.36 7.53 -15.89
CA ARG A 278 5.90 7.09 -17.22
C ARG A 278 4.38 7.13 -17.38
N LEU A 279 3.63 7.51 -16.33
CA LEU A 279 2.18 7.58 -16.40
C LEU A 279 1.72 8.65 -17.39
N ARG A 280 0.73 8.28 -18.21
CA ARG A 280 -0.05 9.26 -18.98
C ARG A 280 -1.11 9.85 -18.05
N LEU A 281 -0.96 11.12 -17.72
CA LEU A 281 -1.80 11.80 -16.75
C LEU A 281 -2.92 12.58 -17.45
N PRO A 282 -4.18 12.49 -16.97
CA PRO A 282 -5.24 13.38 -17.43
C PRO A 282 -5.06 14.80 -16.87
N GLU A 283 -5.82 15.75 -17.40
CA GLU A 283 -5.79 17.13 -16.94
C GLU A 283 -6.09 17.25 -15.43
N GLY A 284 -5.32 18.12 -14.76
CA GLY A 284 -5.41 18.31 -13.31
C GLY A 284 -4.73 17.22 -12.48
N TYR A 285 -3.97 16.30 -13.10
CA TYR A 285 -3.13 15.34 -12.40
C TYR A 285 -1.64 15.60 -12.66
N ARG A 286 -0.83 15.40 -11.62
CA ARG A 286 0.64 15.39 -11.69
C ARG A 286 1.19 14.23 -10.88
N VAL A 287 2.47 13.92 -11.07
CA VAL A 287 3.21 12.95 -10.27
C VAL A 287 4.23 13.67 -9.41
N GLN A 288 4.39 13.20 -8.17
CA GLN A 288 5.45 13.63 -7.29
C GLN A 288 6.80 13.31 -7.94
N GLN A 289 7.72 14.27 -7.88
CA GLN A 289 9.05 14.08 -8.40
C GLN A 289 9.96 13.61 -7.27
N TYR A 290 10.42 12.36 -7.40
CA TYR A 290 11.39 11.74 -6.51
C TYR A 290 12.81 11.82 -7.10
N ARG A 291 13.80 12.00 -6.24
CA ARG A 291 15.23 12.07 -6.58
C ARG A 291 16.08 11.32 -5.55
N CYS A 292 17.36 11.10 -5.85
CA CYS A 292 18.26 10.44 -4.90
C CYS A 292 18.76 11.43 -3.83
N SER A 293 18.77 12.73 -4.14
CA SER A 293 19.20 13.79 -3.23
C SER A 293 18.28 15.01 -3.28
N VAL A 294 18.26 15.78 -2.19
CA VAL A 294 17.50 17.03 -2.09
C VAL A 294 18.01 18.08 -3.08
N ILE A 295 19.33 18.08 -3.34
CA ILE A 295 19.98 19.01 -4.28
C ILE A 295 19.51 18.78 -5.72
N GLU A 296 19.09 17.57 -6.06
CA GLU A 296 18.59 17.20 -7.38
C GLU A 296 17.10 17.53 -7.58
N LEU A 297 16.40 17.94 -6.51
CA LEU A 297 14.97 18.23 -6.58
C LEU A 297 14.73 19.52 -7.36
N PRO A 298 13.92 19.47 -8.44
CA PRO A 298 13.53 20.68 -9.14
C PRO A 298 12.60 21.53 -8.26
N ARG A 299 12.44 22.80 -8.64
CA ARG A 299 11.52 23.72 -7.97
C ARG A 299 10.09 23.17 -8.01
N CYS A 300 9.46 23.05 -6.84
CA CYS A 300 8.06 22.65 -6.74
C CYS A 300 7.15 23.84 -7.09
N PRO A 301 6.16 23.68 -8.00
CA PRO A 301 5.18 24.73 -8.29
C PRO A 301 4.08 24.85 -7.22
N PHE A 302 4.04 23.94 -6.25
CA PHE A 302 3.02 23.88 -5.21
C PHE A 302 3.60 24.32 -3.84
N PRO A 303 2.74 24.70 -2.88
CA PRO A 303 3.16 24.90 -1.49
C PRO A 303 3.81 23.64 -0.92
N THR A 304 4.94 23.82 -0.23
CA THR A 304 5.69 22.73 0.41
C THR A 304 6.04 23.08 1.84
N ASP A 305 6.13 22.07 2.70
CA ASP A 305 6.45 22.16 4.12
C ASP A 305 7.59 21.19 4.45
N GLY A 306 8.75 21.42 3.82
CA GLY A 306 9.94 20.61 3.96
C GLY A 306 10.05 19.47 2.95
N TYR A 307 10.58 18.33 3.40
CA TYR A 307 10.91 17.20 2.54
C TYR A 307 10.42 15.88 3.12
N VAL A 308 10.14 14.93 2.23
CA VAL A 308 9.88 13.53 2.56
C VAL A 308 10.98 12.65 1.99
N SER A 309 11.34 11.59 2.72
CA SER A 309 12.24 10.54 2.26
C SER A 309 11.54 9.19 2.39
N HIS A 310 11.63 8.37 1.34
CA HIS A 310 11.15 7.00 1.32
C HIS A 310 12.36 6.07 1.32
N ASN A 311 12.49 5.22 2.33
CA ASN A 311 13.43 4.11 2.28
C ASN A 311 12.85 3.03 1.34
N THR A 312 13.54 2.78 0.24
CA THR A 312 13.12 1.85 -0.81
C THR A 312 13.35 0.38 -0.48
N LEU A 313 14.04 0.06 0.62
CA LEU A 313 14.21 -1.30 1.14
C LEU A 313 13.18 -1.64 2.21
N THR A 314 12.97 -0.76 3.19
CA THR A 314 12.09 -0.98 4.35
C THR A 314 10.64 -0.52 4.10
N ASP A 315 10.42 0.31 3.08
CA ASP A 315 9.17 1.02 2.78
C ASP A 315 8.75 2.02 3.88
N GLU A 316 9.72 2.47 4.68
CA GLU A 316 9.52 3.47 5.71
C GLU A 316 9.54 4.88 5.11
N ILE A 317 8.64 5.73 5.59
CA ILE A 317 8.53 7.12 5.16
C ILE A 317 8.93 8.03 6.32
N THR A 318 9.93 8.87 6.07
CA THR A 318 10.34 9.92 6.99
C THR A 318 10.07 11.30 6.42
N LYS A 319 9.88 12.29 7.27
CA LYS A 319 9.71 13.70 6.88
C LYS A 319 10.56 14.61 7.75
N ILE A 320 11.04 15.69 7.15
CA ILE A 320 11.59 16.84 7.87
C ILE A 320 10.54 17.94 7.85
N LYS A 321 10.28 18.50 9.02
CA LYS A 321 9.55 19.76 9.19
C LYS A 321 10.50 20.79 9.80
N TYR A 322 10.48 22.00 9.25
CA TYR A 322 11.26 23.11 9.75
C TYR A 322 10.55 23.86 10.88
N ASP A 323 9.22 23.83 10.87
CA ASP A 323 8.37 24.45 11.87
C ASP A 323 7.34 23.42 12.37
N TYR A 324 7.20 23.32 13.69
CA TYR A 324 6.20 22.46 14.30
C TYR A 324 4.97 23.28 14.71
N SER A 325 3.81 22.64 14.59
CA SER A 325 2.51 23.23 14.89
C SER A 325 1.63 22.20 15.59
N LEU A 326 0.68 22.71 16.37
CA LEU A 326 -0.36 21.92 17.03
C LEU A 326 -1.70 22.25 16.38
N ASP A 327 -2.43 21.23 15.97
CA ASP A 327 -3.85 21.34 15.62
C ASP A 327 -4.66 21.30 16.92
N VAL A 328 -5.33 22.39 17.26
CA VAL A 328 -6.01 22.59 18.54
C VAL A 328 -7.43 23.10 18.34
N VAL A 329 -8.34 22.72 19.25
CA VAL A 329 -9.74 23.17 19.18
C VAL A 329 -9.87 24.49 19.94
N TYR A 330 -10.48 25.51 19.32
CA TYR A 330 -10.75 26.79 19.98
C TYR A 330 -12.11 26.78 20.67
N MET A 331 -12.18 27.21 21.93
CA MET A 331 -13.42 27.36 22.69
C MET A 331 -13.24 28.29 23.89
N GLY A 332 -14.13 29.27 24.05
CA GLY A 332 -14.18 30.16 25.20
C GLY A 332 -12.92 31.03 25.39
N GLY A 333 -12.26 31.44 24.30
CA GLY A 333 -11.02 32.23 24.37
C GLY A 333 -9.73 31.41 24.55
N PHE A 334 -9.83 30.08 24.57
CA PHE A 334 -8.69 29.19 24.77
C PHE A 334 -8.58 28.17 23.63
N PHE A 335 -7.35 27.75 23.38
CA PHE A 335 -7.05 26.56 22.60
C PHE A 335 -6.90 25.36 23.54
N TRP A 336 -7.61 24.27 23.21
CA TRP A 336 -7.72 23.08 24.04
C TRP A 336 -6.89 21.92 23.49
N LEU A 337 -6.23 21.22 24.41
CA LEU A 337 -5.39 20.05 24.21
C LEU A 337 -5.96 18.88 25.05
N PRO A 338 -5.95 17.64 24.53
CA PRO A 338 -6.32 16.47 25.31
C PRO A 338 -5.34 16.25 26.48
N GLY A 339 -5.81 15.62 27.57
CA GLY A 339 -4.95 15.14 28.65
C GLY A 339 -4.35 13.76 28.35
N LYS A 340 -3.22 13.44 29.01
CA LYS A 340 -2.49 12.17 28.84
C LYS A 340 -3.24 10.95 29.36
N ASP A 341 -3.57 10.97 30.65
CA ASP A 341 -3.95 9.75 31.38
C ASP A 341 -5.39 9.74 31.87
N LYS A 342 -6.06 10.90 31.87
CA LYS A 342 -7.36 11.09 32.52
C LYS A 342 -8.32 11.80 31.57
N PRO A 343 -9.45 11.17 31.16
CA PRO A 343 -10.39 11.77 30.21
C PRO A 343 -11.10 13.03 30.74
N TRP A 344 -11.06 13.25 32.06
CA TRP A 344 -11.54 14.46 32.71
C TRP A 344 -10.45 15.52 32.92
N LEU A 345 -9.21 15.30 32.47
CA LEU A 345 -8.16 16.31 32.51
C LEU A 345 -7.93 16.81 31.07
N CYS A 346 -7.92 18.12 30.89
CA CYS A 346 -7.58 18.75 29.63
C CYS A 346 -6.52 19.81 29.89
N LYS A 347 -5.70 20.07 28.88
CA LYS A 347 -4.78 21.19 28.88
C LYS A 347 -5.35 22.31 28.02
N ARG A 348 -5.07 23.56 28.35
CA ARG A 348 -5.47 24.70 27.52
C ARG A 348 -4.47 25.83 27.61
N PHE A 349 -4.40 26.67 26.59
CA PHE A 349 -3.65 27.92 26.63
C PHE A 349 -4.49 29.04 26.02
N LYS A 350 -4.26 30.27 26.48
CA LYS A 350 -5.04 31.43 26.03
C LYS A 350 -4.69 31.74 24.58
N SER A 351 -5.71 32.03 23.75
CA SER A 351 -5.46 32.52 22.40
C SER A 351 -4.80 33.89 22.44
N LEU A 352 -3.82 34.11 21.55
CA LEU A 352 -3.21 35.42 21.32
C LEU A 352 -3.94 36.22 20.22
N GLU A 353 -4.91 35.61 19.55
CA GLU A 353 -5.71 36.24 18.51
C GLU A 353 -6.91 36.99 19.12
N ASN A 354 -7.37 38.03 18.44
CA ASN A 354 -8.57 38.75 18.84
C ASN A 354 -9.80 37.83 18.75
N ASN A 355 -10.64 37.79 19.78
CA ASN A 355 -11.79 36.86 19.85
C ASN A 355 -12.78 36.97 18.68
N GLY A 356 -12.76 38.07 17.91
CA GLY A 356 -13.62 38.26 16.74
C GLY A 356 -13.19 37.46 15.49
N THR A 357 -11.96 36.94 15.43
CA THR A 357 -11.46 36.17 14.28
C THR A 357 -11.60 34.66 14.42
N LEU A 358 -11.86 34.14 15.63
CA LEU A 358 -11.89 32.70 15.89
C LEU A 358 -13.32 32.22 16.15
N GLN A 359 -13.68 31.10 15.54
CA GLN A 359 -14.98 30.45 15.71
C GLN A 359 -14.88 29.31 16.72
N GLU A 360 -15.84 29.23 17.65
CA GLU A 360 -15.89 28.17 18.64
C GLU A 360 -16.09 26.79 17.99
N GLY A 361 -15.40 25.78 18.52
CA GLY A 361 -15.47 24.40 18.07
C GLY A 361 -14.64 24.11 16.80
N ARG A 362 -14.04 25.12 16.16
CA ARG A 362 -13.14 24.93 15.02
C ARG A 362 -11.73 24.51 15.44
N VAL A 363 -11.07 23.80 14.53
CA VAL A 363 -9.67 23.39 14.67
C VAL A 363 -8.77 24.43 14.02
N TYR A 364 -7.75 24.85 14.73
CA TYR A 364 -6.74 25.80 14.26
C TYR A 364 -5.36 25.19 14.37
N GLU A 365 -4.51 25.52 13.40
CA GLU A 365 -3.09 25.20 13.45
C GLU A 365 -2.38 26.33 14.20
N VAL A 366 -1.67 26.00 15.28
CA VAL A 366 -0.97 26.96 16.15
C VAL A 366 0.52 26.64 16.19
N SER A 367 1.37 27.63 15.97
CA SER A 367 2.83 27.46 15.99
C SER A 367 3.32 27.19 17.42
N THR A 368 4.16 26.17 17.61
CA THR A 368 4.79 25.86 18.91
C THR A 368 5.77 26.94 19.37
N ARG A 369 6.40 27.66 18.42
CA ARG A 369 7.39 28.71 18.68
C ARG A 369 6.80 30.00 19.23
N THR A 370 5.58 30.33 18.80
CA THR A 370 4.96 31.63 19.11
C THR A 370 3.65 31.50 19.87
N GLY A 371 2.99 30.34 19.78
CA GLY A 371 1.63 30.13 20.24
C GLY A 371 0.57 30.92 19.46
N ARG A 372 0.94 31.51 18.31
CA ARG A 372 0.02 32.23 17.42
C ARG A 372 -0.62 31.29 16.42
N MET A 373 -1.82 31.66 15.99
CA MET A 373 -2.54 30.94 14.95
C MET A 373 -1.80 31.09 13.62
N VAL A 374 -1.57 29.98 12.93
CA VAL A 374 -1.06 29.93 11.56
C VAL A 374 -2.24 30.02 10.59
N ARG A 375 -3.26 29.17 10.79
CA ARG A 375 -4.48 29.13 9.95
C ARG A 375 -5.61 28.33 10.61
N GLU A 376 -6.82 28.47 10.08
CA GLU A 376 -7.93 27.53 10.34
C GLU A 376 -7.73 26.21 9.56
N ARG A 377 -8.06 25.09 10.20
CA ARG A 377 -8.02 23.74 9.62
C ARG A 377 -9.44 23.29 9.25
N THR A 378 -9.93 23.79 8.13
CA THR A 378 -11.27 23.44 7.61
C THR A 378 -11.38 21.97 7.17
N ASP A 379 -10.25 21.29 7.00
CA ASP A 379 -10.10 19.87 6.69
C ASP A 379 -10.22 18.97 7.93
N ARG A 380 -10.34 19.53 9.15
CA ARG A 380 -10.30 18.76 10.40
C ARG A 380 -11.50 19.01 11.32
N PHE A 381 -11.95 17.92 11.93
CA PHE A 381 -12.98 17.92 12.96
C PHE A 381 -12.40 17.76 14.38
N THR A 382 -11.14 17.34 14.50
CA THR A 382 -10.44 17.14 15.78
C THR A 382 -9.02 17.70 15.75
N GLY A 383 -8.55 18.18 16.90
CA GLY A 383 -7.14 18.53 17.10
C GLY A 383 -6.23 17.30 17.20
N ASN A 384 -4.94 17.53 17.45
CA ASN A 384 -3.97 16.46 17.65
C ASN A 384 -4.28 15.62 18.90
N THR A 385 -3.97 14.33 18.85
CA THR A 385 -4.01 13.44 20.01
C THR A 385 -2.86 13.74 20.96
N TRP A 386 -2.96 13.33 22.23
CA TRP A 386 -1.88 13.56 23.19
C TRP A 386 -0.54 12.95 22.75
N GLN A 387 -0.55 11.73 22.18
CA GLN A 387 0.65 11.10 21.67
C GLN A 387 1.30 11.91 20.53
N GLN A 388 0.48 12.51 19.65
CA GLN A 388 0.99 13.41 18.61
C GLN A 388 1.61 14.67 19.21
N ILE A 389 0.96 15.25 20.23
CA ILE A 389 1.44 16.44 20.93
C ILE A 389 2.77 16.15 21.63
N GLU A 390 2.90 15.05 22.35
CA GLU A 390 4.17 14.65 22.99
C GLU A 390 5.31 14.53 21.96
N ASN A 391 5.07 13.81 20.87
CA ASN A 391 6.05 13.65 19.79
C ASN A 391 6.46 14.97 19.14
N ILE A 392 5.57 15.97 19.12
CA ILE A 392 5.84 17.31 18.60
C ILE A 392 6.66 18.11 19.61
N LEU A 393 6.25 18.13 20.88
CA LEU A 393 6.88 18.91 21.93
C LEU A 393 8.26 18.37 22.32
N GLU A 394 8.51 17.08 22.14
CA GLU A 394 9.84 16.48 22.27
C GLU A 394 10.82 17.03 21.23
N LYS A 395 10.33 17.38 20.03
CA LYS A 395 11.15 17.89 18.92
C LYS A 395 11.28 19.41 18.94
N GLU A 396 10.20 20.10 19.25
CA GLU A 396 10.18 21.55 19.40
C GLU A 396 9.41 21.95 20.67
N PRO A 397 10.14 22.26 21.76
CA PRO A 397 9.52 22.64 23.02
C PRO A 397 8.61 23.85 22.86
N TRP A 398 7.48 23.84 23.58
CA TRP A 398 6.50 24.91 23.56
C TRP A 398 7.09 26.24 24.08
N ARG A 399 6.92 27.32 23.29
CA ARG A 399 7.35 28.69 23.63
C ARG A 399 6.20 29.71 23.61
N GLY A 400 4.98 29.25 23.35
CA GLY A 400 3.78 30.09 23.38
C GLY A 400 3.25 30.38 24.79
N PRO A 401 2.00 30.86 24.92
CA PRO A 401 1.38 31.15 26.20
C PRO A 401 1.39 29.95 27.16
N PRO A 402 1.46 30.15 28.49
CA PRO A 402 1.50 29.05 29.45
C PRO A 402 0.35 28.06 29.28
N ILE A 403 0.68 26.77 29.21
CA ILE A 403 -0.29 25.69 29.14
C ILE A 403 -0.78 25.40 30.56
N GLN A 404 -2.09 25.54 30.75
CA GLN A 404 -2.79 25.32 32.02
C GLN A 404 -3.47 23.95 32.01
N GLU A 405 -3.35 23.20 33.10
CA GLU A 405 -4.15 22.01 33.34
C GLU A 405 -5.51 22.38 33.94
N VAL A 406 -6.57 21.77 33.41
CA VAL A 406 -7.95 22.05 33.81
C VAL A 406 -8.71 20.73 33.96
N ILE A 407 -9.46 20.62 35.05
CA ILE A 407 -10.42 19.53 35.24
C ILE A 407 -11.68 19.84 34.43
N LYS A 408 -12.03 18.95 33.51
CA LYS A 408 -13.27 18.97 32.74
C LYS A 408 -14.43 18.76 33.72
N VAL A 409 -15.06 19.84 34.16
CA VAL A 409 -16.22 19.76 35.04
C VAL A 409 -17.36 19.14 34.22
N GLY A 410 -17.61 17.85 34.40
CA GLY A 410 -18.84 17.22 33.93
C GLY A 410 -20.02 17.89 34.61
N ASN A 411 -21.09 18.17 33.86
CA ASN A 411 -22.33 18.77 34.37
C ASN A 411 -22.75 18.11 35.70
N THR A 412 -22.41 18.74 36.82
CA THR A 412 -22.97 18.40 38.12
C THR A 412 -24.44 18.76 38.05
N LYS A 413 -25.29 17.73 37.94
CA LYS A 413 -26.75 17.85 38.07
C LYS A 413 -27.02 18.77 39.27
N LYS A 414 -27.57 19.97 39.00
CA LYS A 414 -28.14 20.84 40.04
C LYS A 414 -29.14 20.00 40.83
N LYS A 415 -28.79 19.61 42.07
CA LYS A 415 -29.76 19.10 43.04
C LYS A 415 -30.80 20.21 43.24
N ARG A 416 -31.97 20.06 42.62
CA ARG A 416 -33.17 20.84 42.98
C ARG A 416 -33.43 20.58 44.47
N LYS A 417 -33.29 21.61 45.30
CA LYS A 417 -33.85 21.61 46.66
C LYS A 417 -35.37 21.56 46.51
N THR A 418 -35.96 20.39 46.75
CA THR A 418 -37.37 20.31 47.11
C THR A 418 -37.52 20.92 48.50
N ARG A 419 -38.17 22.09 48.57
CA ARG A 419 -38.77 22.59 49.82
C ARG A 419 -39.93 21.66 50.15
N GLY A 420 -39.79 20.88 51.21
CA GLY A 420 -40.89 20.17 51.87
C GLY A 420 -41.47 21.08 52.96
N LYS A 421 -42.80 21.04 53.05
CA LYS A 421 -43.75 21.79 53.89
C LYS A 421 -43.26 22.26 55.25
#